data_AF-A0A813DMZ7-F1
#
_entry.id   AF-A0A813DMZ7-F1
#
_cell.length_a   1.000
_cell.length_b   1.000
_cell.length_c   1.000
_cell.angle_alpha   90.00
_cell.angle_beta   90.00
_cell.angle_gamma   90.00
#
_symmetry.space_group_name_H-M   'P 1'
#
loop_
_entity.id
_entity.type
_entity.pdbx_description
1 polymer ?
#
loop_
_entity_poly.entity_id
_entity_poly.type
_entity_poly.pdbx_seq_one_letter_code
_entity_poly.pdbx_strand_id
1 'polypeptide(L)'
;DANPMNRRLPAEVVTRKRQVPRGEKAEAEKDKAEEVQVDLKAVLALKPEARPKWLAKACKAVEDGKASATELYNIVSSRKFAAGLPADKRTGRKLVGILKENLELFSDKQRRYLKSKDCPIIANFAENDSDDEAPDAASRTEEMMARCRSFVRENASTFE
;
A
#
# COMPACT_ATOMS: atom_id res chain seq x y z
N ASP A 1 54.56 0.55 -49.57
CA ASP A 1 53.56 1.61 -49.46
C ASP A 1 52.74 1.36 -48.20
N ALA A 2 52.94 2.19 -47.18
CA ALA A 2 52.45 2.01 -45.82
C ALA A 2 51.28 2.95 -45.60
N ASN A 3 50.07 2.41 -45.42
CA ASN A 3 48.87 3.20 -45.14
C ASN A 3 48.91 3.75 -43.69
N PRO A 4 49.08 5.06 -43.46
CA PRO A 4 49.45 5.60 -42.16
C PRO A 4 48.39 6.58 -41.65
N MET A 5 47.11 6.22 -41.52
CA MET A 5 46.15 7.02 -40.74
C MET A 5 45.11 6.17 -40.01
N ASN A 6 45.07 6.42 -38.69
CA ASN A 6 43.97 6.19 -37.74
C ASN A 6 43.99 4.90 -36.89
N ARG A 7 44.95 4.94 -35.97
CA ARG A 7 44.86 4.44 -34.59
C ARG A 7 43.58 4.91 -33.87
N ARG A 8 42.93 3.98 -33.15
CA ARG A 8 42.08 4.15 -31.94
C ARG A 8 40.80 4.99 -32.09
N LEU A 9 39.65 4.30 -32.21
CA LEU A 9 38.37 4.79 -31.71
C LEU A 9 37.94 3.90 -30.52
N PRO A 10 37.56 4.47 -29.36
CA PRO A 10 36.94 3.70 -28.28
C PRO A 10 35.53 3.25 -28.72
N ALA A 11 35.22 1.97 -28.52
CA ALA A 11 33.90 1.43 -28.78
C ALA A 11 32.91 1.94 -27.71
N GLU A 12 32.18 3.02 -28.01
CA GLU A 12 31.04 3.45 -27.21
C GLU A 12 29.82 2.61 -27.59
N VAL A 13 29.39 1.75 -26.66
CA VAL A 13 28.21 0.90 -26.82
C VAL A 13 26.97 1.75 -26.59
N VAL A 14 26.38 2.27 -27.68
CA VAL A 14 25.07 2.91 -27.62
C VAL A 14 23.99 1.83 -27.50
N THR A 15 23.47 1.65 -26.29
CA THR A 15 22.28 0.82 -26.05
C THR A 15 21.06 1.51 -26.66
N ARG A 16 20.53 0.94 -27.74
CA ARG A 16 19.32 1.43 -28.41
C ARG A 16 18.09 1.04 -27.56
N LYS A 17 17.68 1.90 -26.63
CA LYS A 17 16.37 1.81 -25.99
C LYS A 17 15.29 1.94 -27.07
N ARG A 18 14.63 0.83 -27.38
CA ARG A 18 13.46 0.78 -28.25
C ARG A 18 12.29 1.45 -27.52
N GLN A 19 12.00 2.71 -27.84
CA GLN A 19 10.73 3.33 -27.47
C GLN A 19 9.63 2.67 -28.30
N VAL A 20 8.72 1.99 -27.62
CA VAL A 20 7.46 1.51 -28.21
C VAL A 20 6.50 2.69 -28.26
N PRO A 21 5.87 3.00 -29.41
CA PRO A 21 5.05 4.18 -29.60
C PRO A 21 3.73 4.08 -28.85
N ARG A 22 3.35 5.22 -28.27
CA ARG A 22 2.09 5.54 -27.61
C ARG A 22 1.02 5.80 -28.68
N GLY A 23 -0.11 5.08 -28.63
CA GLY A 23 -1.32 5.48 -29.34
C GLY A 23 -2.28 4.35 -29.72
N GLU A 24 -3.48 4.40 -29.12
CA GLU A 24 -4.76 3.90 -29.64
C GLU A 24 -5.07 2.38 -29.63
N LYS A 25 -5.93 1.98 -28.68
CA LYS A 25 -7.36 1.70 -28.95
C LYS A 25 -8.16 1.61 -27.65
N ALA A 26 -8.95 2.64 -27.39
CA ALA A 26 -10.14 2.59 -26.55
C ALA A 26 -11.23 1.73 -27.23
N GLU A 27 -12.28 1.36 -26.48
CA GLU A 27 -13.41 0.47 -26.82
C GLU A 27 -13.24 -1.01 -26.42
N ALA A 28 -13.12 -1.22 -25.11
CA ALA A 28 -13.70 -2.37 -24.42
C ALA A 28 -14.31 -1.86 -23.11
N GLU A 29 -15.33 -1.02 -23.27
CA GLU A 29 -16.09 -0.38 -22.21
C GLU A 29 -16.89 -1.40 -21.39
N LYS A 30 -16.77 -1.25 -20.06
CA LYS A 30 -17.64 -1.74 -18.96
C LYS A 30 -17.24 -2.95 -18.12
N ASP A 31 -16.24 -3.74 -18.49
CA ASP A 31 -15.62 -4.73 -17.56
C ASP A 31 -14.12 -4.53 -17.32
N LYS A 32 -13.49 -3.54 -17.97
CA LYS A 32 -12.05 -3.24 -17.86
C LYS A 32 -11.71 -1.96 -17.08
N ALA A 33 -12.70 -1.34 -16.43
CA ALA A 33 -12.54 -0.07 -15.73
C ALA A 33 -11.86 -0.17 -14.34
N GLU A 34 -11.41 -1.36 -13.93
CA GLU A 34 -10.59 -1.54 -12.73
C GLU A 34 -9.13 -1.90 -13.04
N GLU A 35 -8.61 -1.49 -14.21
CA GLU A 35 -7.17 -1.49 -14.41
C GLU A 35 -6.55 -0.44 -13.48
N VAL A 36 -6.15 -0.90 -12.29
CA VAL A 36 -5.55 -0.06 -11.27
C VAL A 36 -4.26 0.52 -11.82
N GLN A 37 -4.24 1.83 -12.05
CA GLN A 37 -3.02 2.50 -12.50
C GLN A 37 -1.97 2.45 -11.39
N VAL A 38 -0.91 1.66 -11.62
CA VAL A 38 0.23 1.51 -10.69
C VAL A 38 1.33 2.50 -11.07
N ASP A 39 1.00 3.80 -11.03
CA ASP A 39 1.98 4.88 -11.24
C ASP A 39 2.12 5.75 -9.98
N LEU A 40 3.36 6.05 -9.59
CA LEU A 40 3.65 6.83 -8.39
C LEU A 40 2.98 8.20 -8.43
N LYS A 41 2.96 8.88 -9.59
CA LYS A 41 2.34 10.21 -9.69
C LYS A 41 0.83 10.13 -9.51
N ALA A 42 0.19 9.15 -10.15
CA ALA A 42 -1.25 8.91 -10.02
C ALA A 42 -1.64 8.67 -8.55
N VAL A 43 -0.87 7.84 -7.84
CA VAL A 43 -1.13 7.51 -6.44
C VAL A 43 -0.91 8.70 -5.50
N LEU A 44 0.10 9.53 -5.78
CA LEU A 44 0.33 10.75 -5.01
C LEU A 44 -0.77 11.80 -5.23
N ALA A 45 -1.37 11.83 -6.42
CA ALA A 45 -2.53 12.69 -6.73
C ALA A 45 -3.82 12.20 -6.05
N LEU A 46 -3.90 10.93 -5.66
CA LEU A 46 -5.02 10.43 -4.86
C LEU A 46 -5.01 11.05 -3.45
N LYS A 47 -6.21 11.33 -2.95
CA LYS A 47 -6.42 11.67 -1.54
C LYS A 47 -5.80 10.57 -0.67
N PRO A 48 -5.12 10.92 0.43
CA PRO A 48 -4.45 9.93 1.25
C PRO A 48 -5.41 8.87 1.83
N GLU A 49 -6.64 9.24 2.12
CA GLU A 49 -7.71 8.33 2.58
C GLU A 49 -8.12 7.29 1.52
N ALA A 50 -7.90 7.59 0.24
CA ALA A 50 -8.19 6.67 -0.86
C ALA A 50 -7.03 5.68 -1.12
N ARG A 51 -5.82 5.95 -0.60
CA ARG A 51 -4.64 5.11 -0.83
C ARG A 51 -4.74 3.70 -0.27
N PRO A 52 -5.33 3.45 0.93
CA PRO A 52 -5.55 2.07 1.41
C PRO A 52 -6.47 1.27 0.48
N LYS A 53 -7.56 1.89 -0.01
CA LYS A 53 -8.47 1.25 -0.97
C LYS A 53 -7.77 0.97 -2.30
N TRP A 54 -6.96 1.92 -2.77
CA TRP A 54 -6.12 1.74 -3.95
C TRP A 54 -5.13 0.60 -3.77
N LEU A 55 -4.44 0.52 -2.62
CA LEU A 55 -3.45 -0.54 -2.34
C LEU A 55 -4.12 -1.92 -2.35
N ALA A 56 -5.28 -2.08 -1.72
CA ALA A 56 -6.01 -3.35 -1.73
C ALA A 56 -6.38 -3.79 -3.16
N LYS A 57 -6.84 -2.84 -4.00
CA LYS A 57 -7.13 -3.12 -5.41
C LYS A 57 -5.86 -3.42 -6.21
N ALA A 58 -4.76 -2.72 -5.93
CA ALA A 58 -3.48 -2.93 -6.59
C ALA A 58 -2.90 -4.32 -6.27
N CYS A 59 -3.00 -4.79 -5.02
CA CYS A 59 -2.62 -6.15 -4.64
C CYS A 59 -3.42 -7.19 -5.43
N LYS A 60 -4.75 -7.04 -5.50
CA LYS A 60 -5.60 -7.93 -6.32
C LYS A 60 -5.24 -7.89 -7.81
N ALA A 61 -4.93 -6.71 -8.35
CA ALA A 61 -4.50 -6.59 -9.75
C ALA A 61 -3.15 -7.29 -9.99
N VAL A 62 -2.25 -7.30 -9.00
CA VAL A 62 -0.99 -8.06 -9.06
C VAL A 62 -1.25 -9.57 -8.97
N GLU A 63 -2.15 -10.01 -8.09
CA GLU A 63 -2.58 -11.42 -7.99
C GLU A 63 -3.16 -11.94 -9.31
N ASP A 64 -4.00 -11.13 -9.96
CA ASP A 64 -4.59 -11.42 -11.26
C ASP A 64 -3.57 -11.35 -12.43
N GLY A 65 -2.33 -10.93 -12.17
CA GLY A 65 -1.31 -10.72 -13.19
C GLY A 65 -1.56 -9.52 -14.11
N LYS A 66 -2.47 -8.63 -13.73
CA LYS A 66 -2.83 -7.39 -14.46
C LYS A 66 -1.89 -6.22 -14.13
N ALA A 67 -1.15 -6.32 -13.04
CA ALA A 67 -0.18 -5.30 -12.62
C ALA A 67 1.15 -5.93 -12.18
N SER A 68 2.23 -5.14 -12.22
CA SER A 68 3.55 -5.60 -11.80
C SER A 68 3.76 -5.45 -10.29
N ALA A 69 4.08 -6.56 -9.62
CA ALA A 69 4.51 -6.56 -8.21
C ALA A 69 5.72 -5.64 -7.97
N THR A 70 6.60 -5.48 -8.98
CA THR A 70 7.78 -4.62 -8.89
C THR A 70 7.42 -3.14 -8.90
N GLU A 71 6.44 -2.74 -9.72
CA GLU A 71 5.96 -1.36 -9.74
C GLU A 71 5.23 -1.03 -8.44
N LEU A 72 4.39 -1.94 -7.95
CA LEU A 72 3.72 -1.78 -6.66
C LEU A 72 4.74 -1.61 -5.53
N TYR A 73 5.78 -2.46 -5.50
CA TYR A 73 6.89 -2.36 -4.56
C TYR A 73 7.59 -1.00 -4.61
N ASN A 74 7.90 -0.48 -5.81
CA ASN A 74 8.57 0.81 -5.97
C ASN A 74 7.73 1.98 -5.44
N ILE A 75 6.40 1.89 -5.53
CA ILE A 75 5.49 2.90 -5.00
C ILE A 75 5.47 2.86 -3.47
N VAL A 76 5.21 1.68 -2.87
CA VAL A 76 5.07 1.56 -1.41
C VAL A 76 6.38 1.77 -0.66
N SER A 77 7.52 1.46 -1.28
CA SER A 77 8.86 1.74 -0.73
C SER A 77 9.31 3.20 -0.90
N SER A 78 8.59 4.00 -1.70
CA SER A 78 8.97 5.39 -1.96
C SER A 78 8.75 6.27 -0.73
N ARG A 79 9.78 7.04 -0.36
CA ARG A 79 9.68 8.06 0.70
C ARG A 79 8.59 9.10 0.41
N LYS A 80 8.36 9.42 -0.88
CA LYS A 80 7.31 10.38 -1.28
C LYS A 80 5.91 9.84 -0.98
N PHE A 81 5.72 8.54 -1.11
CA PHE A 81 4.44 7.90 -0.80
C PHE A 81 4.16 7.99 0.70
N ALA A 82 5.14 7.65 1.54
CA ALA A 82 5.02 7.75 3.00
C ALA A 82 4.86 9.21 3.47
N ALA A 83 5.65 10.15 2.92
CA ALA A 83 5.58 11.57 3.29
C ALA A 83 4.25 12.24 2.89
N GLY A 84 3.55 11.69 1.89
CA GLY A 84 2.24 12.19 1.47
C GLY A 84 1.06 11.66 2.29
N LEU A 85 1.30 10.87 3.34
CA LEU A 85 0.25 10.39 4.24
C LEU A 85 -0.01 11.44 5.34
N PRO A 86 -1.28 11.61 5.76
CA PRO A 86 -1.65 12.53 6.83
C PRO A 86 -1.01 12.09 8.15
N ALA A 87 -0.89 13.04 9.07
CA ALA A 87 -0.38 12.79 10.42
C ALA A 87 -1.25 11.78 11.20
N ASP A 88 -2.47 11.52 10.74
CA ASP A 88 -3.31 10.46 11.27
C ASP A 88 -2.71 9.07 10.99
N LYS A 89 -2.14 8.47 12.04
CA LYS A 89 -1.51 7.15 12.02
C LYS A 89 -2.48 6.04 11.59
N ARG A 90 -3.80 6.25 11.69
CA ARG A 90 -4.80 5.23 11.34
C ARG A 90 -4.74 4.82 9.87
N THR A 91 -4.54 5.77 8.97
CA THR A 91 -4.45 5.49 7.53
C THR A 91 -3.17 4.72 7.20
N GLY A 92 -2.05 5.10 7.82
CA GLY A 92 -0.77 4.41 7.68
C GLY A 92 -0.82 2.97 8.20
N ARG A 93 -1.44 2.73 9.36
CA ARG A 93 -1.63 1.39 9.92
C ARG A 93 -2.41 0.47 8.99
N LYS A 94 -3.52 0.97 8.42
CA LYS A 94 -4.30 0.20 7.42
C LYS A 94 -3.46 -0.19 6.20
N LEU A 95 -2.62 0.72 5.70
CA LEU A 95 -1.70 0.41 4.59
C LEU A 95 -0.70 -0.68 4.97
N VAL A 96 -0.13 -0.60 6.17
CA VAL A 96 0.80 -1.62 6.68
C VAL A 96 0.12 -2.97 6.83
N GLY A 97 -1.11 -3.03 7.35
CA GLY A 97 -1.90 -4.26 7.47
C GLY A 97 -2.11 -4.94 6.11
N ILE A 98 -2.65 -4.19 5.13
CA ILE A 98 -2.84 -4.70 3.76
C ILE A 98 -1.51 -5.17 3.16
N LEU A 99 -0.43 -4.43 3.37
CA LEU A 99 0.89 -4.79 2.85
C LEU A 99 1.40 -6.10 3.47
N LYS A 100 1.22 -6.30 4.78
CA LYS A 100 1.62 -7.50 5.53
C LYS A 100 0.87 -8.75 5.05
N GLU A 101 -0.44 -8.63 4.84
CA GLU A 101 -1.29 -9.70 4.31
C GLU A 101 -0.85 -10.13 2.91
N ASN A 102 -0.46 -9.18 2.07
CA ASN A 102 -0.12 -9.40 0.67
C ASN A 102 1.40 -9.53 0.43
N LEU A 103 2.18 -9.87 1.46
CA LEU A 103 3.64 -9.97 1.32
C LEU A 103 4.07 -11.05 0.33
N GLU A 104 3.29 -12.12 0.19
CA GLU A 104 3.62 -13.27 -0.66
C GLU A 104 3.70 -12.90 -2.15
N LEU A 105 3.04 -11.82 -2.57
CA LEU A 105 3.08 -11.29 -3.94
C LEU A 105 4.46 -10.74 -4.33
N PHE A 106 5.31 -10.44 -3.35
CA PHE A 106 6.62 -9.86 -3.57
C PHE A 106 7.72 -10.91 -3.51
N SER A 107 8.82 -10.66 -4.23
CA SER A 107 10.02 -11.49 -4.17
C SER A 107 10.62 -11.53 -2.76
N ASP A 108 11.38 -12.58 -2.42
CA ASP A 108 11.95 -12.73 -1.07
C ASP A 108 12.78 -11.52 -0.62
N LYS A 109 13.56 -10.95 -1.54
CA LYS A 109 14.35 -9.74 -1.30
C LYS A 109 13.47 -8.53 -0.99
N GLN A 110 12.38 -8.36 -1.74
CA GLN A 110 11.41 -7.29 -1.50
C GLN A 110 10.69 -7.50 -0.17
N ARG A 111 10.24 -8.72 0.13
CA ARG A 111 9.60 -9.07 1.42
C ARG A 111 10.47 -8.72 2.62
N ARG A 112 11.77 -9.05 2.57
CA ARG A 112 12.72 -8.71 3.64
C ARG A 112 12.79 -7.20 3.87
N TYR A 113 12.85 -6.41 2.79
CA TYR A 113 12.85 -4.96 2.89
C TYR A 113 11.51 -4.40 3.41
N LEU A 114 10.37 -4.90 2.90
CA LEU A 114 9.04 -4.48 3.35
C LEU A 114 8.72 -4.89 4.80
N LYS A 115 9.49 -5.81 5.39
CA LYS A 115 9.44 -6.13 6.83
C LYS A 115 10.45 -5.33 7.66
N SER A 116 11.44 -4.70 7.02
CA SER A 116 12.50 -3.99 7.74
C SER A 116 12.05 -2.60 8.18
N LYS A 117 12.72 -2.07 9.21
CA LYS A 117 12.52 -0.69 9.67
C LYS A 117 13.01 0.35 8.66
N ASP A 118 13.74 -0.07 7.64
CA ASP A 118 14.22 0.82 6.57
C ASP A 118 13.12 1.16 5.56
N CYS A 119 12.02 0.40 5.55
CA CYS A 119 10.87 0.72 4.73
C CYS A 119 10.13 1.93 5.33
N PRO A 120 10.00 3.05 4.60
CA PRO A 120 9.44 4.29 5.15
C PRO A 120 8.04 4.13 5.74
N ILE A 121 7.19 3.28 5.15
CA ILE A 121 5.83 3.08 5.65
C ILE A 121 5.82 2.28 6.96
N ILE A 122 6.73 1.31 7.10
CA ILE A 122 6.87 0.49 8.31
C ILE A 122 7.48 1.34 9.43
N ALA A 123 8.56 2.07 9.14
CA ALA A 123 9.22 2.93 10.12
C ALA A 123 8.28 3.95 10.75
N ASN A 124 7.35 4.52 9.97
CA ASN A 124 6.46 5.57 10.46
C ASN A 124 5.16 5.04 11.09
N PHE A 125 4.71 3.83 10.72
CA PHE A 125 3.33 3.40 11.03
C PHE A 125 3.21 1.97 11.60
N ALA A 126 4.28 1.19 11.71
CA ALA A 126 4.22 -0.18 12.24
C ALA A 126 4.20 -0.28 13.78
N GLU A 127 4.24 0.85 14.49
CA GLU A 127 4.12 0.88 15.95
C GLU A 127 2.68 0.54 16.39
N ASN A 128 2.55 -0.70 16.89
CA ASN A 128 1.42 -1.35 17.55
C ASN A 128 0.41 -2.06 16.63
N ASP A 129 0.72 -3.32 16.32
CA ASP A 129 -0.25 -4.38 15.99
C ASP A 129 -0.91 -4.97 17.27
N SER A 130 -0.69 -4.37 18.45
CA SER A 130 -1.10 -4.94 19.74
C SER A 130 -2.22 -4.18 20.45
N ASP A 131 -2.89 -3.21 19.80
CA ASP A 131 -3.87 -2.35 20.49
C ASP A 131 -5.04 -1.84 19.59
N ASP A 132 -5.36 -2.55 18.51
CA ASP A 132 -6.56 -2.27 17.69
C ASP A 132 -7.33 -3.58 17.46
N GLU A 133 -7.55 -4.32 18.54
CA GLU A 133 -8.82 -5.02 18.67
C GLU A 133 -9.86 -3.90 18.71
N ALA A 134 -10.66 -3.80 17.65
CA ALA A 134 -11.80 -2.90 17.63
C ALA A 134 -12.52 -3.01 18.99
N PRO A 135 -12.92 -1.91 19.68
CA PRO A 135 -13.77 -2.03 20.85
C PRO A 135 -15.03 -2.75 20.39
N ASP A 136 -15.03 -4.04 20.67
CA ASP A 136 -15.94 -5.02 20.14
C ASP A 136 -17.34 -4.60 20.57
N ALA A 137 -18.35 -4.82 19.74
CA ALA A 137 -19.73 -4.50 20.11
C ALA A 137 -20.09 -5.09 21.49
N ALA A 138 -19.41 -6.18 21.88
CA ALA A 138 -19.38 -6.74 23.22
C ALA A 138 -19.09 -5.73 24.35
N SER A 139 -18.04 -4.90 24.25
CA SER A 139 -17.67 -3.93 25.29
C SER A 139 -18.76 -2.87 25.49
N ARG A 140 -19.35 -2.37 24.39
CA ARG A 140 -20.46 -1.41 24.46
C ARG A 140 -21.73 -2.03 25.03
N THR A 141 -22.03 -3.29 24.70
CA THR A 141 -23.18 -4.00 25.30
C THR A 141 -22.95 -4.35 26.76
N GLU A 142 -21.71 -4.66 27.15
CA GLU A 142 -21.35 -4.99 28.53
C GLU A 142 -21.44 -3.77 29.45
N GLU A 143 -20.98 -2.61 29.00
CA GLU A 143 -21.15 -1.34 29.73
C GLU A 143 -22.63 -0.99 29.91
N MET A 144 -23.45 -1.21 28.87
CA MET A 144 -24.90 -1.00 28.94
C MET A 144 -25.58 -1.96 29.92
N MET A 145 -25.22 -3.25 29.91
CA MET A 145 -25.75 -4.23 30.87
C MET A 145 -25.28 -3.97 32.30
N ALA A 146 -24.03 -3.54 32.50
CA ALA A 146 -23.51 -3.16 33.81
C ALA A 146 -24.30 -1.99 34.40
N ARG A 147 -24.61 -0.98 33.58
CA ARG A 147 -25.42 0.18 34.00
C ARG A 147 -26.85 -0.22 34.37
N CYS A 148 -27.46 -1.15 33.63
CA CYS A 148 -28.77 -1.70 33.97
C CYS A 148 -28.74 -2.51 35.28
N ARG A 149 -27.69 -3.31 35.53
CA ARG A 149 -27.55 -4.08 36.77
C ARG A 149 -27.40 -3.19 37.99
N SER A 150 -26.61 -2.12 37.90
CA SER A 150 -26.43 -1.17 39.00
C SER A 150 -27.74 -0.45 39.35
N PHE A 151 -28.49 0.00 38.34
CA PHE A 151 -29.78 0.67 38.54
C PHE A 151 -30.83 -0.24 39.19
N VAL A 152 -30.90 -1.52 38.78
CA VAL A 152 -31.81 -2.50 39.39
C VAL A 152 -31.42 -2.77 40.85
N ARG A 153 -30.12 -2.86 41.16
CA ARG A 153 -29.64 -3.08 42.53
C ARG A 153 -29.98 -1.91 43.46
N GLU A 154 -29.83 -0.68 42.99
CA GLU A 154 -30.12 0.53 43.76
C GLU A 154 -31.62 0.68 44.05
N ASN A 155 -32.48 0.39 43.07
CA ASN A 155 -33.93 0.38 43.28
C ASN A 155 -34.39 -0.77 44.19
N ALA A 156 -33.73 -1.93 44.13
CA ALA A 156 -34.04 -3.05 45.03
C ALA A 156 -33.69 -2.76 46.49
N SER A 157 -32.63 -1.98 46.76
CA SER A 157 -32.29 -1.54 48.13
C SER A 157 -33.12 -0.38 48.66
N THR A 158 -33.90 0.29 47.80
CA THR A 158 -34.73 1.44 48.19
C THR A 158 -36.15 1.04 48.60
N PHE A 159 -36.46 -0.27 48.61
CA PHE A 159 -37.78 -0.82 48.93
C PHE A 159 -37.80 -1.63 50.26
N GLU A 160 -36.82 -1.45 51.15
CA GLU A 160 -36.94 -1.87 52.57
C GLU A 160 -37.39 -0.72 53.47
#